data_AF-A0A0C3DHX4-F1
#
_entry.id   AF-A0A0C3DHX4-F1
#
_cell.length_a   1.000
_cell.length_b   1.000
_cell.length_c   1.000
_cell.angle_alpha   90.00
_cell.angle_beta   90.00
_cell.angle_gamma   90.00
#
_symmetry.space_group_name_H-M   'P 1'
#
loop_
_entity.id
_entity.type
_entity.pdbx_description
1 polymer ?
#
loop_
_entity_poly.entity_id
_entity_poly.type
_entity_poly.pdbx_seq_one_letter_code
_entity_poly.pdbx_strand_id
1 'polypeptide(L)'
;EGIALLVPPIPYFDNSECIRLLHNRPGGLIHIMDDQACQSHKKMDYSMTEAFGKKWGNHLLCKLGAMDQSGFVTFTVNHFNGPVTYSLEGFLECN
;
A
#
# COMPACT_ATOMS: atom_id res chain seq x y z
N GLU A 1 -4.31 36.37 6.29
CA GLU A 1 -4.64 35.09 6.96
C GLU A 1 -5.60 35.35 8.13
N GLY A 2 -6.92 35.38 7.93
CA GLY A 2 -7.84 35.80 9.00
C GLY A 2 -9.31 35.38 8.87
N ILE A 3 -9.66 34.56 7.87
CA ILE A 3 -11.04 34.13 7.60
C ILE A 3 -11.30 32.67 8.00
N ALA A 4 -10.24 31.91 8.34
CA ALA A 4 -10.34 30.51 8.75
C ALA A 4 -11.12 30.31 10.06
N LEU A 5 -11.24 31.36 10.89
CA LEU A 5 -12.02 31.35 12.13
C LEU A 5 -13.54 31.48 11.91
N LEU A 6 -13.98 31.90 10.73
CA LEU A 6 -15.39 32.10 10.38
C LEU A 6 -15.99 30.91 9.61
N VAL A 7 -15.17 29.96 9.19
CA VAL A 7 -15.61 28.77 8.46
C VAL A 7 -15.61 27.60 9.44
N PRO A 8 -16.78 27.04 9.81
CA PRO A 8 -16.80 25.84 10.63
C PRO A 8 -16.06 24.72 9.89
N PRO A 9 -15.18 23.95 10.57
CA PRO A 9 -14.48 22.85 9.93
C PRO A 9 -15.50 21.83 9.45
N ILE A 10 -15.64 21.71 8.14
CA ILE A 10 -16.55 20.74 7.51
C ILE A 10 -15.88 19.37 7.66
N PRO A 11 -16.52 18.39 8.32
CA PRO A 11 -15.96 17.05 8.40
C PRO A 11 -15.89 16.47 6.99
N TYR A 12 -14.68 16.17 6.52
CA TYR A 12 -14.43 15.48 5.26
C TYR A 12 -13.71 14.17 5.52
N PHE A 13 -13.91 13.20 4.63
CA PHE A 13 -13.17 11.95 4.69
C PHE A 13 -11.75 12.20 4.17
N ASP A 14 -10.78 12.11 5.06
CA ASP A 14 -9.37 12.28 4.72
C ASP A 14 -8.76 10.94 4.26
N ASN A 15 -8.38 10.87 2.99
CA ASN A 15 -7.69 9.72 2.40
C ASN A 15 -6.18 9.96 2.28
N SER A 16 -5.64 11.00 2.92
CA SER A 16 -4.24 11.37 2.81
C SER A 16 -3.31 10.24 3.26
N GLU A 17 -3.75 9.43 4.23
CA GLU A 17 -3.04 8.25 4.71
C GLU A 17 -2.97 7.12 3.67
N CYS A 18 -4.00 6.92 2.82
CA CYS A 18 -3.93 5.97 1.70
C CYS A 18 -2.95 6.45 0.62
N ILE A 19 -2.98 7.76 0.33
CA ILE A 19 -2.06 8.35 -0.64
C ILE A 19 -0.62 8.28 -0.14
N ARG A 20 -0.40 8.53 1.16
CA ARG A 20 0.88 8.36 1.82
C ARG A 20 1.34 6.90 1.75
N LEU A 21 0.46 5.94 1.98
CA LEU A 21 0.80 4.51 1.85
C LEU A 21 1.29 4.16 0.44
N LEU A 22 0.66 4.71 -0.61
CA LEU A 22 1.00 4.40 -2.00
C LEU A 22 2.30 5.11 -2.45
N HIS A 23 2.38 6.43 -2.24
CA HIS A 23 3.38 7.28 -2.89
C HIS A 23 4.59 7.64 -2.02
N ASN A 24 4.56 7.38 -0.71
CA ASN A 24 5.64 7.85 0.18
C ASN A 24 7.03 7.33 -0.24
N ARG A 25 8.03 8.20 -0.22
CA ARG A 25 9.44 7.85 -0.46
C ARG A 25 10.28 8.37 0.71
N PRO A 26 10.99 7.52 1.47
CA PRO A 26 11.12 6.06 1.31
C PRO A 26 10.01 5.25 2.00
N GLY A 27 9.52 4.22 1.32
CA GLY A 27 8.79 3.10 1.90
C GLY A 27 7.26 3.15 1.80
N GLY A 28 6.72 3.89 0.85
CA GLY A 28 5.40 3.63 0.29
C GLY A 28 5.45 2.40 -0.62
N LEU A 29 4.27 1.84 -0.91
CA LEU A 29 4.11 0.60 -1.66
C LEU A 29 4.87 0.64 -3.00
N ILE A 30 4.70 1.72 -3.78
CA ILE A 30 5.36 1.88 -5.09
C ILE A 30 6.89 1.91 -4.95
N HIS A 31 7.41 2.53 -3.89
CA HIS A 31 8.86 2.62 -3.69
C HIS A 31 9.47 1.28 -3.30
N ILE A 32 8.80 0.52 -2.43
CA ILE A 32 9.25 -0.83 -2.04
C ILE A 32 9.21 -1.75 -3.27
N MET A 33 8.18 -1.62 -4.10
CA MET A 33 8.06 -2.36 -5.36
C MET A 33 9.18 -2.06 -6.34
N ASP A 34 9.43 -0.78 -6.59
CA ASP A 34 10.49 -0.32 -7.50
C ASP A 34 11.89 -0.78 -7.03
N ASP A 35 12.16 -0.67 -5.73
CA ASP A 35 13.41 -1.13 -5.13
C ASP A 35 13.61 -2.65 -5.30
N GLN A 36 12.55 -3.44 -5.05
CA GLN A 36 12.60 -4.90 -5.18
C GLN A 36 12.66 -5.38 -6.64
N ALA A 37 12.02 -4.64 -7.57
CA ALA A 37 12.10 -4.87 -9.02
C ALA A 37 13.49 -4.56 -9.58
N CYS A 38 14.11 -3.47 -9.12
CA CYS A 38 15.44 -3.04 -9.56
C CYS A 38 16.58 -3.92 -8.97
N GLN A 39 16.42 -4.43 -7.75
CA GLN A 39 17.47 -5.19 -7.05
C GLN A 39 17.62 -6.67 -7.47
N SER A 40 16.66 -7.29 -8.15
CA SER A 40 16.53 -8.76 -8.03
C SER A 40 16.75 -9.58 -9.30
N HIS A 41 17.96 -10.13 -9.41
CA HIS A 41 18.31 -11.34 -10.17
C HIS A 41 17.67 -12.64 -9.59
N LYS A 42 16.92 -12.55 -8.47
CA LYS A 42 16.17 -13.63 -7.82
C LYS A 42 14.83 -13.07 -7.29
N LYS A 43 13.79 -13.16 -8.11
CA LYS A 43 12.41 -12.76 -7.79
C LYS A 43 11.92 -13.48 -6.53
N MET A 44 11.49 -12.74 -5.50
CA MET A 44 10.77 -13.35 -4.38
C MET A 44 9.72 -12.40 -3.82
N ASP A 45 8.46 -12.65 -4.18
CA ASP A 45 7.28 -11.92 -3.71
C ASP A 45 7.15 -11.93 -2.17
N TYR A 46 7.78 -12.92 -1.54
CA TYR A 46 7.89 -13.04 -0.08
C TYR A 46 8.68 -11.89 0.57
N SER A 47 9.80 -11.46 -0.02
CA SER A 47 10.60 -10.34 0.50
C SER A 47 9.82 -9.02 0.46
N MET A 48 9.13 -8.80 -0.67
CA MET A 48 8.19 -7.70 -0.89
C MET A 48 7.10 -7.65 0.21
N THR A 49 6.51 -8.81 0.48
CA THR A 49 5.47 -8.99 1.50
C THR A 49 6.01 -8.67 2.90
N GLU A 50 7.19 -9.16 3.26
CA GLU A 50 7.79 -8.91 4.57
C GLU A 50 8.10 -7.42 4.79
N ALA A 51 8.69 -6.76 3.79
CA ALA A 51 8.97 -5.32 3.82
C ALA A 51 7.67 -4.51 3.98
N PHE A 52 6.61 -4.93 3.30
CA PHE A 52 5.32 -4.29 3.36
C PHE A 52 4.63 -4.50 4.73
N GLY A 53 4.62 -5.73 5.23
CA GLY A 53 4.09 -6.06 6.55
C GLY A 53 4.82 -5.34 7.69
N LYS A 54 6.15 -5.21 7.59
CA LYS A 54 6.96 -4.50 8.59
C LYS A 54 6.62 -3.01 8.69
N LYS A 55 6.25 -2.37 7.57
CA LYS A 55 6.00 -0.92 7.52
C LYS A 55 4.53 -0.53 7.63
N TRP A 56 3.63 -1.34 7.08
CA TRP A 56 2.21 -1.03 6.96
C TRP A 56 1.28 -2.09 7.57
N GLY A 57 1.80 -3.21 8.08
CA GLY A 57 0.98 -4.31 8.61
C GLY A 57 0.14 -3.96 9.85
N ASN A 58 0.45 -2.86 10.55
CA ASN A 58 -0.35 -2.35 11.67
C ASN A 58 -1.35 -1.24 11.27
N HIS A 59 -1.36 -0.81 10.01
CA HIS A 59 -2.26 0.26 9.56
C HIS A 59 -3.63 -0.31 9.17
N LEU A 60 -4.71 0.31 9.68
CA LEU A 60 -6.10 -0.02 9.32
C LEU A 60 -6.36 0.00 7.80
N LEU A 61 -5.55 0.76 7.06
CA LEU A 61 -5.69 0.97 5.62
C LEU A 61 -5.05 -0.13 4.78
N CYS A 62 -4.25 -1.01 5.39
CA CYS A 62 -3.66 -2.10 4.66
C CYS A 62 -3.54 -3.37 5.49
N LYS A 63 -4.01 -4.47 4.90
CA LYS A 63 -3.88 -5.80 5.47
C LYS A 63 -3.11 -6.66 4.47
N LEU A 64 -2.07 -7.34 4.95
CA LEU A 64 -1.55 -8.46 4.20
C LEU A 64 -2.57 -9.60 4.26
N GLY A 65 -2.92 -10.12 3.09
CA GLY A 65 -3.75 -11.31 2.96
C GLY A 65 -2.92 -12.58 3.10
N ALA A 66 -3.62 -13.69 3.35
CA ALA A 66 -3.03 -15.02 3.25
C ALA A 66 -2.72 -15.36 1.79
N MET A 67 -1.94 -16.43 1.56
CA MET A 67 -1.82 -17.01 0.22
C MET A 67 -3.22 -17.33 -0.33
N ASP A 68 -3.49 -16.86 -1.54
CA ASP A 68 -4.70 -17.21 -2.27
C ASP A 68 -4.71 -18.71 -2.63
N GLN A 69 -5.83 -19.23 -3.13
CA GLN A 69 -5.98 -20.62 -3.57
C GLN A 69 -4.93 -21.02 -4.63
N SER A 70 -4.39 -20.06 -5.37
CA SER A 70 -3.28 -20.25 -6.31
C SER A 70 -1.88 -20.27 -5.67
N GLY A 71 -1.76 -20.03 -4.36
CA GLY A 71 -0.48 -20.00 -3.64
C GLY A 71 0.30 -18.68 -3.76
N PHE A 72 -0.31 -17.63 -4.30
CA PHE A 72 0.31 -16.30 -4.36
C PHE A 72 -0.09 -15.46 -3.16
N VAL A 73 0.85 -14.64 -2.68
CA VAL A 73 0.57 -13.71 -1.60
C VAL A 73 -0.35 -12.60 -2.11
N THR A 74 -1.36 -12.25 -1.31
CA THR A 74 -2.28 -11.16 -1.60
C THR A 74 -2.13 -10.04 -0.59
N PHE A 75 -2.46 -8.81 -0.98
CA PHE A 75 -2.57 -7.70 -0.04
C PHE A 75 -3.84 -6.90 -0.32
N THR A 76 -4.47 -6.43 0.74
CA THR A 76 -5.71 -5.64 0.68
C THR A 76 -5.41 -4.20 1.03
N VAL A 77 -5.81 -3.28 0.15
CA VAL A 77 -5.76 -1.84 0.40
C VAL A 77 -7.19 -1.34 0.57
N ASN A 78 -7.45 -0.67 1.68
CA ASN A 78 -8.74 0.00 1.90
C ASN A 78 -8.72 1.33 1.16
N HIS A 79 -9.32 1.37 -0.02
CA HIS A 79 -9.53 2.59 -0.80
C HIS A 79 -10.80 3.31 -0.31
N PHE A 80 -10.98 4.54 -0.80
CA PHE A 80 -12.22 5.31 -0.56
C PHE A 80 -13.48 4.53 -0.96
N ASN A 81 -13.42 3.75 -2.03
CA ASN A 81 -14.54 2.97 -2.55
C ASN A 81 -14.63 1.56 -1.92
N GLY A 82 -13.86 1.28 -0.87
CA GLY A 82 -13.83 0.00 -0.16
C GLY A 82 -12.50 -0.77 -0.28
N PRO A 83 -12.41 -1.94 0.40
CA PRO A 83 -11.25 -2.83 0.32
C PRO A 83 -11.09 -3.43 -1.08
N VAL A 84 -9.89 -3.32 -1.64
CA VAL A 84 -9.49 -4.01 -2.88
C VAL A 84 -8.33 -4.93 -2.55
N THR A 85 -8.46 -6.20 -2.90
CA THR A 85 -7.40 -7.20 -2.74
C THR A 85 -6.65 -7.36 -4.06
N TYR A 86 -5.34 -7.22 -4.00
CA TYR A 86 -4.41 -7.39 -5.10
C TYR A 86 -3.60 -8.67 -4.89
N SER A 87 -3.41 -9.42 -5.96
CA SER A 87 -2.50 -10.57 -5.99
C SER A 87 -1.13 -10.13 -6.46
N LEU A 88 -0.06 -10.64 -5.82
CA LEU A 88 1.31 -10.37 -6.23
C LEU A 88 1.78 -11.26 -7.40
N GLU A 89 0.91 -12.11 -7.95
CA GLU A 89 1.18 -12.94 -9.13
C GLU A 89 1.64 -12.07 -10.32
N GLY A 90 2.84 -12.35 -10.84
CA GLY A 90 3.38 -11.67 -12.03
C GLY A 90 3.67 -10.17 -11.85
N PHE A 91 3.51 -9.62 -10.64
CA PHE A 91 3.49 -8.17 -10.43
C PHE A 91 4.87 -7.53 -10.67
N LEU A 92 5.93 -8.23 -10.28
CA LEU A 92 7.32 -7.83 -10.56
C LEU A 92 7.69 -7.97 -12.04
N GLU A 93 6.93 -8.72 -12.82
CA GLU A 93 7.16 -8.96 -14.25
C GLU A 93 6.48 -7.91 -15.14
N CYS A 94 5.42 -7.29 -14.62
CA CYS A 94 4.66 -6.23 -15.27
C CYS A 94 5.06 -4.81 -14.83
N ASN A 95 6.01 -4.66 -13.89
CA ASN A 95 6.48 -3.35 -13.38
C ASN A 95 7.58 -2.74 -14.25
#